data_AF-A0A7W7MZQ5-F1
#
_entry.id   AF-A0A7W7MZQ5-F1
#
_cell.length_a   1.000
_cell.length_b   1.000
_cell.length_c   1.000
_cell.angle_alpha   90.00
_cell.angle_beta   90.00
_cell.angle_gamma   90.00
#
_symmetry.space_group_name_H-M   'P 1'
#
loop_
_entity.id
_entity.type
_entity.pdbx_description
1 polymer ?
#
loop_
_entity_poly.entity_id
_entity_poly.type
_entity_poly.pdbx_seq_one_letter_code
_entity_poly.pdbx_strand_id
1 'polypeptide(L)'
;MRQMPSADMVSLISFLAVLLIFFSIDVRSRNAVGSKPWHAHLFEWSSRIGGIATALALALGWTDLFFPDESSPIHVALVAVPGSVGVVCAIVLGVEMLWQRSESP
;
A
#
# COMPACT_ATOMS: atom_id res chain seq x y z
N MET A 1 -11.52 -6.96 20.32
CA MET A 1 -10.40 -6.52 19.46
C MET A 1 -9.35 -5.89 20.36
N ARG A 2 -8.06 -6.19 20.16
CA ARG A 2 -6.95 -5.77 21.04
C ARG A 2 -6.62 -4.29 20.79
N GLN A 3 -6.53 -3.46 21.82
CA GLN A 3 -5.96 -2.11 21.71
C GLN A 3 -4.51 -2.23 21.26
N MET A 4 -4.14 -1.53 20.18
CA MET A 4 -2.76 -1.47 19.71
C MET A 4 -1.97 -0.50 20.60
N PRO A 5 -0.88 -0.96 21.25
CA PRO A 5 0.08 -0.07 21.87
C PRO A 5 0.58 0.99 20.89
N SER A 6 0.79 2.22 21.34
CA SER A 6 1.21 3.34 20.49
C SER A 6 2.51 3.06 19.70
N ALA A 7 3.41 2.25 20.25
CA ALA A 7 4.61 1.80 19.55
C ALA A 7 4.30 1.00 18.26
N ASP A 8 3.31 0.12 18.29
CA ASP A 8 2.91 -0.70 17.14
C ASP A 8 2.27 0.16 16.04
N MET A 9 1.55 1.22 16.42
CA MET A 9 0.95 2.18 15.49
C MET A 9 2.03 2.98 14.74
N VAL A 10 3.08 3.43 15.42
CA VAL A 10 4.21 4.14 14.79
C VAL A 10 4.93 3.23 13.79
N SER A 11 5.16 1.96 14.14
CA SER A 11 5.74 0.98 13.22
C SER A 11 4.86 0.75 12.00
N LEU A 12 3.53 0.64 12.18
CA LEU A 12 2.58 0.47 11.09
C LEU A 12 2.56 1.68 10.14
N ILE A 13 2.50 2.91 10.68
CA ILE A 13 2.54 4.16 9.90
C ILE A 13 3.85 4.25 9.11
N SER A 14 4.98 3.94 9.74
CA SER A 14 6.30 3.94 9.08
C SER A 14 6.35 2.97 7.91
N PHE A 15 5.81 1.76 8.11
CA PHE A 15 5.70 0.75 7.05
C PHE A 15 4.80 1.21 5.89
N LEU A 16 3.62 1.77 6.20
CA LEU A 16 2.70 2.33 5.20
C LEU A 16 3.34 3.48 4.42
N ALA A 17 4.11 4.35 5.08
CA ALA A 17 4.84 5.44 4.41
C ALA A 17 5.85 4.90 3.40
N VAL A 18 6.61 3.86 3.75
CA VAL A 18 7.56 3.21 2.83
C VAL A 18 6.84 2.59 1.64
N LEU A 19 5.73 1.87 1.87
CA LEU A 19 4.91 1.33 0.79
C LEU A 19 4.37 2.43 -0.13
N LEU A 20 3.92 3.55 0.43
CA LEU A 20 3.38 4.67 -0.35
C LEU A 20 4.47 5.30 -1.24
N ILE A 21 5.69 5.43 -0.73
CA ILE A 21 6.85 5.89 -1.50
C ILE A 21 7.14 4.92 -2.65
N PHE A 22 7.16 3.61 -2.36
CA PHE A 22 7.37 2.58 -3.38
C PHE A 22 6.32 2.68 -4.51
N PHE A 23 5.03 2.72 -4.19
CA PHE A 23 3.97 2.90 -5.18
C PHE A 23 4.09 4.22 -5.96
N SER A 24 4.48 5.31 -5.29
CA SER A 24 4.68 6.61 -5.96
C SER A 24 5.80 6.57 -7.00
N ILE A 25 6.91 5.88 -6.70
CA ILE A 25 8.02 5.67 -7.62
C ILE A 25 7.57 4.77 -8.77
N ASP A 26 6.88 3.67 -8.47
CA ASP A 26 6.40 2.72 -9.47
C ASP A 26 5.46 3.38 -10.49
N VAL A 27 4.46 4.15 -10.03
CA VAL A 27 3.56 4.92 -10.90
C VAL A 27 4.32 5.94 -11.74
N ARG A 28 5.26 6.70 -11.15
CA ARG A 28 6.02 7.73 -11.87
C ARG A 28 6.92 7.15 -12.95
N SER A 29 7.61 6.04 -12.69
CA SER A 29 8.57 5.46 -13.63
C SER A 29 7.92 4.95 -14.92
N ARG A 30 6.61 4.64 -14.89
CA ARG A 30 5.90 3.95 -15.97
C ARG A 30 5.19 4.85 -16.96
N ASN A 31 4.95 6.12 -16.62
CA ASN A 31 4.51 7.13 -17.60
C ASN A 31 5.52 7.30 -18.76
N ALA A 32 6.71 6.69 -18.67
CA ALA A 32 7.78 6.76 -19.67
C ALA A 32 7.87 5.55 -20.64
N VAL A 33 7.22 4.40 -20.39
CA VAL A 33 7.48 3.17 -21.18
C VAL A 33 6.20 2.43 -21.57
N GLY A 34 5.87 2.45 -22.87
CA GLY A 34 4.78 1.67 -23.44
C GLY A 34 5.13 0.18 -23.49
N SER A 35 4.41 -0.66 -22.73
CA SER A 35 4.61 -2.12 -22.70
C SER A 35 3.27 -2.87 -22.86
N LYS A 36 3.35 -4.12 -23.34
CA LYS A 36 2.28 -5.03 -23.82
C LYS A 36 0.94 -4.99 -23.05
N PRO A 37 -0.20 -5.22 -23.73
CA PRO A 37 -1.51 -4.73 -23.28
C PRO A 37 -2.04 -5.35 -21.97
N TRP A 38 -1.90 -6.65 -21.72
CA TRP A 38 -2.59 -7.28 -20.58
C TRP A 38 -1.84 -7.16 -19.25
N HIS A 39 -0.54 -7.46 -19.22
CA HIS A 39 0.29 -7.31 -18.01
C HIS A 39 0.43 -5.84 -17.59
N ALA A 40 0.50 -4.90 -18.55
CA ALA A 40 0.55 -3.47 -18.24
C ALA A 40 -0.68 -3.00 -17.46
N HIS A 41 -1.87 -3.47 -17.84
CA HIS A 41 -3.10 -3.12 -17.14
C HIS A 41 -3.15 -3.69 -15.71
N LEU A 42 -2.85 -4.97 -15.51
CA LEU A 42 -2.86 -5.56 -14.16
C LEU A 42 -1.85 -4.87 -13.22
N PHE A 43 -0.66 -4.54 -13.73
CA PHE A 43 0.35 -3.79 -12.99
C PHE A 43 -0.10 -2.38 -12.65
N GLU A 44 -0.63 -1.66 -13.64
CA GLU A 44 -1.08 -0.28 -13.45
C GLU A 44 -2.21 -0.21 -12.42
N TRP A 45 -3.20 -1.10 -12.55
CA TRP A 45 -4.31 -1.18 -11.61
C TRP A 45 -3.82 -1.57 -10.21
N SER A 46 -2.93 -2.55 -10.09
CA SER A 46 -2.36 -2.95 -8.80
C SER A 46 -1.57 -1.83 -8.14
N SER A 47 -0.80 -1.07 -8.91
CA SER A 47 0.00 0.06 -8.40
C SER A 47 -0.87 1.24 -7.97
N ARG A 48 -1.90 1.59 -8.75
CA ARG A 48 -2.85 2.67 -8.42
C ARG A 48 -3.72 2.31 -7.22
N ILE A 49 -4.32 1.12 -7.21
CA ILE A 49 -5.15 0.65 -6.09
C ILE A 49 -4.31 0.52 -4.83
N GLY A 50 -3.12 -0.09 -4.93
CA GLY A 50 -2.20 -0.24 -3.79
C GLY A 50 -1.74 1.10 -3.23
N GLY A 51 -1.40 2.05 -4.10
CA GLY A 51 -1.03 3.41 -3.69
C GLY A 51 -2.17 4.16 -2.99
N ILE A 52 -3.38 4.15 -3.56
CA ILE A 52 -4.56 4.81 -2.96
C ILE A 52 -4.90 4.16 -1.61
N ALA A 53 -4.92 2.83 -1.55
CA ALA A 53 -5.21 2.11 -0.30
C ALA A 53 -4.17 2.43 0.78
N THR A 54 -2.88 2.45 0.42
CA THR A 54 -1.81 2.79 1.36
C THR A 54 -1.89 4.25 1.82
N ALA A 55 -2.22 5.19 0.92
CA ALA A 55 -2.43 6.59 1.28
C ALA A 55 -3.60 6.79 2.25
N LEU A 56 -4.72 6.11 2.01
CA LEU A 56 -5.88 6.13 2.90
C LEU A 56 -5.55 5.52 4.27
N ALA A 57 -4.89 4.36 4.30
CA ALA A 57 -4.47 3.72 5.54
C ALA A 57 -3.52 4.62 6.35
N LEU A 58 -2.56 5.27 5.67
CA LEU A 58 -1.61 6.18 6.30
C LEU A 58 -2.30 7.43 6.85
N ALA A 59 -3.21 8.03 6.08
CA ALA A 59 -4.00 9.19 6.51
C ALA A 59 -4.84 8.85 7.76
N LEU A 60 -5.50 7.69 7.75
CA LEU A 60 -6.29 7.20 8.88
C LEU A 60 -5.43 6.91 10.11
N GLY A 61 -4.28 6.26 9.93
CA GLY A 61 -3.32 6.01 11.01
C GLY A 61 -2.75 7.30 11.60
N TRP A 62 -2.46 8.30 10.76
CA TRP A 62 -2.05 9.63 11.21
C TRP A 62 -3.16 10.31 12.01
N THR A 63 -4.40 10.31 11.52
CA THR A 63 -5.52 10.93 12.25
C THR A 63 -5.76 10.26 13.61
N ASP A 64 -5.61 8.94 13.69
CA ASP A 64 -5.78 8.18 14.94
C ASP A 64 -4.72 8.55 15.98
N LEU A 65 -3.48 8.85 15.54
CA LEU A 65 -2.40 9.30 16.42
C LEU A 65 -2.69 10.66 17.07
N PHE A 66 -3.33 11.59 16.34
CA PHE A 66 -3.55 12.97 16.80
C PHE A 66 -4.96 13.22 17.37
N PHE A 67 -5.94 12.37 17.02
CA PHE A 67 -7.32 12.44 17.49
C PHE A 67 -7.79 11.07 17.99
N PRO A 68 -7.19 10.53 19.08
CA PRO A 68 -7.59 9.24 19.61
C PRO A 68 -9.00 9.32 20.18
N ASP A 69 -9.97 8.73 19.48
CA ASP A 69 -11.34 8.60 19.96
C ASP A 69 -11.47 7.30 20.78
N GLU A 70 -11.51 7.43 22.11
CA GLU A 70 -11.60 6.28 23.03
C GLU A 70 -12.92 5.50 22.90
N SER A 71 -13.92 6.05 22.20
CA SER A 71 -15.28 5.53 22.20
C SER A 71 -15.62 4.53 21.07
N SER A 72 -14.72 4.33 20.10
CA SER A 72 -15.02 3.58 18.87
C SER A 72 -13.91 2.57 18.48
N PRO A 73 -14.15 1.25 18.57
CA PRO A 73 -13.20 0.23 18.11
C PRO A 73 -13.10 0.09 16.58
N ILE A 74 -13.71 1.00 15.81
CA ILE A 74 -13.82 0.92 14.34
C ILE A 74 -12.51 1.35 13.64
N HIS A 75 -11.65 2.11 14.32
CA HIS A 75 -10.45 2.71 13.73
C HIS A 75 -9.40 1.68 13.25
N VAL A 76 -9.22 0.57 13.97
CA VAL A 76 -8.22 -0.45 13.61
C VAL A 76 -8.59 -1.16 12.29
N ALA A 77 -9.86 -1.47 12.08
CA ALA A 77 -10.31 -2.13 10.85
C ALA A 77 -10.17 -1.19 9.63
N LEU A 78 -10.43 0.10 9.82
CA LEU A 78 -10.33 1.12 8.77
C LEU A 78 -8.88 1.40 8.34
N VAL A 79 -7.89 1.18 9.19
CA VAL A 79 -6.46 1.24 8.81
C VAL A 79 -5.97 -0.10 8.27
N ALA A 80 -6.34 -1.21 8.93
CA ALA A 80 -5.83 -2.53 8.60
C ALA A 80 -6.33 -3.04 7.25
N VAL A 81 -7.59 -2.81 6.90
CA VAL A 81 -8.17 -3.26 5.61
C VAL A 81 -7.44 -2.60 4.42
N PRO A 82 -7.39 -1.26 4.29
CA PRO A 82 -6.68 -0.63 3.18
C PRO A 82 -5.16 -0.87 3.23
N GLY A 83 -4.55 -0.95 4.42
CA GLY A 83 -3.14 -1.33 4.54
C GLY A 83 -2.86 -2.73 3.99
N SER A 84 -3.73 -3.71 4.29
CA SER A 84 -3.61 -5.08 3.78
C SER A 84 -3.77 -5.13 2.26
N VAL A 85 -4.71 -4.36 1.70
CA VAL A 85 -4.87 -4.23 0.24
C VAL A 85 -3.58 -3.69 -0.39
N GLY A 86 -3.00 -2.64 0.20
CA GLY A 86 -1.70 -2.10 -0.22
C GLY A 86 -0.59 -3.15 -0.23
N VAL A 87 -0.47 -3.95 0.84
CA VAL A 87 0.52 -5.04 0.94
C VAL A 87 0.31 -6.09 -0.15
N VAL A 88 -0.93 -6.53 -0.36
CA VAL A 88 -1.26 -7.53 -1.39
C VAL A 88 -0.89 -7.01 -2.77
N CYS A 89 -1.21 -5.75 -3.07
CA CYS A 89 -0.79 -5.12 -4.32
C CYS A 89 0.74 -5.11 -4.46
N ALA A 90 1.48 -4.78 -3.41
CA ALA A 90 2.95 -4.77 -3.44
C ALA A 90 3.53 -6.18 -3.70
N ILE A 91 2.93 -7.22 -3.11
CA ILE A 91 3.31 -8.62 -3.35
C ILE A 91 3.06 -9.00 -4.81
N VAL A 92 1.89 -8.67 -5.36
CA VAL A 92 1.54 -8.95 -6.77
C VAL A 92 2.55 -8.28 -7.72
N LEU A 93 2.86 -7.00 -7.49
CA LEU A 93 3.86 -6.27 -8.27
C LEU A 93 5.24 -6.92 -8.18
N GLY A 94 5.65 -7.34 -6.98
CA GLY A 94 6.94 -7.99 -6.76
C GLY A 94 7.04 -9.35 -7.46
N VAL A 95 5.99 -10.17 -7.39
CA VAL A 95 5.93 -11.48 -8.08
C VAL A 95 6.00 -11.30 -9.60
N GLU A 96 5.23 -10.36 -10.13
CA GLU A 96 5.25 -10.09 -11.57
C GLU A 96 6.63 -9.58 -12.05
N MET A 97 7.36 -8.78 -11.25
CA MET A 97 8.72 -8.36 -11.59
C MET A 97 9.71 -9.54 -11.67
N LEU A 98 9.54 -10.57 -10.83
CA LEU A 98 10.35 -11.79 -10.91
C LEU A 98 10.07 -12.56 -12.21
N TRP A 99 8.81 -12.59 -12.64
CA TRP A 99 8.42 -13.25 -13.89
C TRP A 99 9.04 -12.57 -15.11
N GLN A 100 8.99 -11.23 -15.18
CA GLN A 100 9.62 -10.46 -16.27
C GLN A 100 11.13 -10.70 -16.37
N ARG A 101 11.81 -10.82 -15.23
CA ARG A 101 13.24 -11.14 -15.21
C ARG A 101 13.55 -12.53 -15.75
N SER A 102 12.66 -13.50 -15.55
CA SER A 102 12.84 -14.87 -16.07
C SER A 102 12.61 -14.98 -17.58
N GLU A 103 11.83 -14.07 -18.18
CA GLU A 103 11.55 -14.03 -19.62
C GLU A 103 12.55 -13.17 -20.40
N SER A 104 13.42 -12.44 -19.71
CA SER A 104 14.47 -11.62 -20.31
C SER A 104 15.69 -12.50 -20.63
N PRO A 105 16.15 -12.58 -21.89
CA PRO A 105 17.28 -13.44 -22.30
C PRO A 105 18.63 -13.02 -21.70
#